data_AF-A0A937SEN0-F1
#
_entry.id   AF-A0A937SEN0-F1
#
_cell.length_a   1.000
_cell.length_b   1.000
_cell.length_c   1.000
_cell.angle_alpha   90.00
_cell.angle_beta   90.00
_cell.angle_gamma   90.00
#
_symmetry.space_group_name_H-M   'P 1'
#
loop_
_entity.id
_entity.type
_entity.pdbx_description
1 polymer ?
#
loop_
_entity_poly.entity_id
_entity_poly.type
_entity_poly.pdbx_seq_one_letter_code
_entity_poly.pdbx_strand_id
1 'polypeptide(L)'
;MRAIEVCRTATLGGHRYEYSCGHVDISYNSCRNRHCPKCQTLQKERWIEARGEDLLPIQYFHVVFTIPSELNPLVIMNQRVMYNILFRSVSETLVELSNNPKHLGARTGFIGILHTWGQNLMD
;
A
#
# COMPACT_ATOMS: atom_id res chain seq x y z
N MET A 1 -3.03 -18.91 -7.95
CA MET A 1 -2.22 -18.51 -9.12
C MET A 1 -3.03 -18.56 -10.42
N ARG A 2 -3.82 -19.62 -10.64
CA ARG A 2 -4.78 -19.80 -11.76
C ARG A 2 -5.43 -18.55 -12.36
N ALA A 3 -5.97 -17.64 -11.55
CA ALA A 3 -6.62 -16.42 -12.06
C ALA A 3 -5.69 -15.56 -12.94
N ILE A 4 -4.40 -15.47 -12.61
CA ILE A 4 -3.42 -14.68 -13.38
C ILE A 4 -3.04 -15.42 -14.67
N GLU A 5 -2.86 -16.74 -14.60
CA GLU A 5 -2.49 -17.59 -15.75
C GLU A 5 -3.51 -17.49 -16.88
N VAL A 6 -4.81 -17.39 -16.53
CA VAL A 6 -5.89 -17.26 -17.52
C VAL A 6 -6.30 -15.81 -17.83
N CYS A 7 -5.65 -14.77 -17.27
CA CYS A 7 -5.96 -13.35 -17.63
C CYS A 7 -5.65 -13.13 -19.11
N ARG A 8 -6.63 -12.53 -19.83
CA ARG A 8 -6.59 -12.23 -21.27
C ARG A 8 -6.49 -13.46 -22.19
N THR A 9 -7.14 -14.57 -21.81
CA THR A 9 -7.30 -15.73 -22.71
C THR A 9 -8.77 -16.02 -22.97
N ALA A 10 -9.05 -16.85 -23.99
CA ALA A 10 -10.40 -17.29 -24.32
C ALA A 10 -11.13 -17.99 -23.15
N THR A 11 -10.40 -18.54 -22.18
CA THR A 11 -10.95 -19.16 -20.98
C THR A 11 -11.84 -18.22 -20.16
N LEU A 12 -11.57 -16.91 -20.20
CA LEU A 12 -12.37 -15.90 -19.50
C LEU A 12 -13.44 -15.23 -20.41
N GLY A 13 -13.61 -15.73 -21.63
CA GLY A 13 -14.41 -15.08 -22.66
C GLY A 13 -13.79 -13.77 -23.17
N GLY A 14 -14.49 -13.09 -24.07
CA GLY A 14 -14.04 -11.84 -24.65
C GLY A 14 -15.08 -11.19 -25.55
N HIS A 15 -14.68 -10.07 -26.15
CA HIS A 15 -15.47 -9.29 -27.10
C HIS A 15 -14.85 -9.41 -28.49
N ARG A 16 -15.69 -9.57 -29.51
CA ARG A 16 -15.29 -9.54 -30.92
C ARG A 16 -15.77 -8.23 -31.52
N TYR A 17 -14.85 -7.46 -32.09
CA TYR A 17 -15.12 -6.23 -32.80
C TYR A 17 -14.88 -6.46 -34.28
N GLU A 18 -15.79 -6.01 -35.13
CA GLU A 18 -15.66 -6.09 -36.58
C GLU A 18 -15.78 -4.68 -37.16
N TYR A 19 -14.81 -4.34 -38.00
CA TYR A 19 -14.68 -3.02 -38.60
C TYR A 19 -15.19 -3.03 -40.04
N SER A 20 -15.56 -1.87 -40.56
CA SER A 20 -16.10 -1.72 -41.93
C SER A 20 -15.15 -2.21 -43.03
N CYS A 21 -13.84 -2.27 -42.78
CA CYS A 21 -12.85 -2.84 -43.69
C CYS A 21 -12.74 -4.37 -43.64
N GLY A 22 -13.57 -5.05 -42.84
CA GLY A 22 -13.53 -6.51 -42.63
C GLY A 22 -12.48 -6.97 -41.62
N HIS A 23 -11.72 -6.05 -41.00
CA HIS A 23 -10.83 -6.39 -39.91
C HIS A 23 -11.63 -6.86 -38.69
N VAL A 24 -11.11 -7.86 -37.98
CA VAL A 24 -11.73 -8.43 -36.77
C VAL A 24 -10.71 -8.41 -35.66
N ASP A 25 -11.09 -7.81 -34.52
CA ASP A 25 -10.28 -7.76 -33.31
C ASP A 25 -10.99 -8.51 -32.16
N ILE A 26 -10.21 -9.20 -31.33
CA ILE A 26 -10.72 -9.98 -30.20
C ILE A 26 -10.06 -9.49 -28.92
N SER A 27 -10.86 -8.93 -28.02
CA SER A 27 -10.42 -8.49 -26.70
C SER A 27 -10.90 -9.46 -25.62
N TYR A 28 -9.99 -10.27 -25.07
CA TYR A 28 -10.29 -11.17 -23.96
C TYR A 28 -10.43 -10.44 -22.61
N ASN A 29 -11.27 -11.00 -21.74
CA ASN A 29 -11.61 -10.41 -20.45
C ASN A 29 -10.44 -10.45 -19.44
N SER A 30 -10.46 -9.49 -18.52
CA SER A 30 -9.52 -9.40 -17.40
C SER A 30 -9.87 -10.39 -16.28
N CYS A 31 -8.89 -10.99 -15.62
CA CYS A 31 -9.11 -11.82 -14.43
C CYS A 31 -9.46 -11.04 -13.14
N ARG A 32 -9.36 -9.70 -13.17
CA ARG A 32 -9.63 -8.79 -12.04
C ARG A 32 -8.81 -9.04 -10.76
N ASN A 33 -7.79 -9.89 -10.81
CA ASN A 33 -6.91 -10.10 -9.67
C ASN A 33 -5.99 -8.88 -9.48
N ARG A 34 -5.94 -8.33 -8.26
CA ARG A 34 -5.14 -7.14 -7.90
C ARG A 34 -3.63 -7.31 -8.13
N HIS A 35 -3.13 -8.55 -8.11
CA HIS A 35 -1.72 -8.85 -8.34
C HIS A 35 -1.42 -9.18 -9.82
N CYS A 36 -2.42 -9.09 -10.71
CA CYS A 36 -2.21 -9.44 -12.11
C CYS A 36 -1.46 -8.32 -12.86
N PRO A 37 -0.28 -8.61 -13.44
CA PRO A 37 0.55 -7.62 -14.13
C PRO A 37 0.01 -7.22 -15.52
N LYS A 38 -1.08 -7.81 -15.99
CA LYS A 38 -1.73 -7.44 -17.27
C LYS A 38 -2.96 -6.58 -17.06
N CYS A 39 -3.66 -6.84 -15.97
CA CYS A 39 -5.05 -6.42 -15.79
C CYS A 39 -5.13 -5.04 -15.08
N GLN A 40 -4.18 -4.67 -14.20
CA GLN A 40 -4.20 -3.39 -13.45
C GLN A 40 -2.89 -2.56 -13.52
N THR A 41 -1.87 -3.04 -14.23
CA THR A 41 -0.54 -2.39 -14.24
C THR A 41 -0.58 -0.95 -14.71
N LEU A 42 -1.25 -0.64 -15.83
CA LEU A 42 -1.30 0.74 -16.32
C LEU A 42 -1.96 1.70 -15.32
N GLN A 43 -3.02 1.25 -14.64
CA GLN A 43 -3.68 2.07 -13.61
C GLN A 43 -2.76 2.27 -12.40
N LYS A 44 -2.05 1.22 -11.99
CA LYS A 44 -1.03 1.29 -10.94
C LYS A 44 0.08 2.28 -11.30
N GLU A 45 0.66 2.17 -12.50
CA GLU A 45 1.75 3.07 -12.93
C GLU A 45 1.28 4.53 -12.99
N ARG A 46 0.10 4.80 -13.57
CA ARG A 46 -0.49 6.15 -13.54
C ARG A 46 -0.71 6.67 -12.13
N TRP A 47 -1.13 5.81 -11.21
CA TRP A 47 -1.30 6.19 -9.81
C TRP A 47 0.05 6.47 -9.15
N ILE A 48 1.09 5.67 -9.41
CA ILE A 48 2.45 5.91 -8.89
C ILE A 48 3.00 7.23 -9.41
N GLU A 49 2.88 7.50 -10.71
CA GLU A 49 3.32 8.75 -11.33
C GLU A 49 2.63 9.95 -10.69
N ALA A 50 1.29 9.92 -10.59
CA ALA A 50 0.53 10.99 -9.95
C ALA A 50 0.85 11.19 -8.45
N ARG A 51 1.24 10.13 -7.73
CA ARG A 51 1.71 10.25 -6.34
C ARG A 51 3.16 10.71 -6.25
N GLY A 52 3.97 10.43 -7.27
CA GLY A 52 5.35 10.88 -7.37
C GLY A 52 5.44 12.40 -7.45
N GLU A 53 4.47 13.06 -8.09
CA GLU A 53 4.36 14.52 -8.15
C GLU A 53 4.13 15.17 -6.77
N ASP A 54 3.55 14.43 -5.82
CA ASP A 54 3.31 14.90 -4.45
C ASP A 54 4.59 14.81 -3.57
N LEU A 55 5.67 14.19 -4.07
CA LEU A 55 6.91 14.00 -3.31
C LEU A 55 7.85 15.19 -3.45
N LEU A 56 8.39 15.62 -2.32
CA LEU A 56 9.44 16.63 -2.25
C LEU A 56 10.80 15.98 -2.63
N PRO A 57 11.73 16.71 -3.27
CA PRO A 57 13.05 16.20 -3.64
C PRO A 57 13.99 16.15 -2.42
N ILE A 58 13.57 15.45 -1.36
CA ILE A 58 14.27 15.30 -0.08
C ILE A 58 14.37 13.82 0.29
N GLN A 59 15.22 13.51 1.26
CA GLN A 59 15.32 12.14 1.79
C GLN A 59 14.11 11.82 2.67
N TYR A 60 13.51 10.66 2.42
CA TYR A 60 12.45 10.09 3.25
C TYR A 60 13.00 8.93 4.07
N PHE A 61 12.55 8.82 5.32
CA PHE A 61 12.90 7.73 6.22
C PHE A 61 11.64 6.99 6.64
N HIS A 62 11.70 5.66 6.65
CA HIS A 62 10.63 4.81 7.15
C HIS A 62 11.07 4.20 8.49
N VAL A 63 10.33 4.53 9.55
CA VAL A 63 10.60 4.08 10.91
C VAL A 63 9.46 3.19 11.38
N VAL A 64 9.80 2.01 11.91
CA VAL A 64 8.83 1.02 12.38
C VAL A 64 8.87 0.96 13.90
N PHE A 65 7.72 1.19 14.53
CA PHE A 65 7.52 1.01 15.95
C PHE A 65 6.63 -0.21 16.19
N THR A 66 7.13 -1.16 16.97
CA THR A 66 6.43 -2.42 17.26
C THR A 66 6.07 -2.45 18.74
N ILE A 67 4.79 -2.68 19.04
CA ILE A 67 4.36 -2.94 20.42
C ILE A 67 4.88 -4.33 20.83
N PRO A 68 5.48 -4.47 22.03
CA PRO A 68 5.84 -5.77 22.58
C PRO A 68 4.65 -6.75 22.58
N SER A 69 4.89 -7.98 22.12
CA SER A 69 3.85 -8.99 21.92
C SER A 69 3.02 -9.31 23.17
N GLU A 70 3.64 -9.15 24.34
CA GLU A 70 3.07 -9.33 25.67
C GLU A 70 1.91 -8.37 25.95
N LEU A 71 1.87 -7.23 25.25
CA LEU A 71 0.80 -6.24 25.36
C LEU A 71 -0.34 -6.47 24.36
N ASN A 72 -0.22 -7.44 23.44
CA ASN A 72 -1.26 -7.70 22.43
C ASN A 72 -2.65 -7.93 23.03
N PRO A 73 -2.83 -8.72 24.11
CA PRO A 73 -4.15 -8.87 24.74
C PRO A 73 -4.72 -7.53 25.23
N LEU A 74 -3.88 -6.66 25.80
CA LEU A 74 -4.28 -5.34 26.27
C LEU A 74 -4.70 -4.45 25.09
N VAL A 75 -3.95 -4.48 23.99
CA VAL A 75 -4.23 -3.73 22.76
C VAL A 75 -5.56 -4.16 22.15
N ILE A 76 -5.80 -5.47 22.03
CA ILE A 76 -7.05 -6.01 21.45
C ILE A 76 -8.26 -5.57 22.28
N MET A 77 -8.14 -5.59 23.61
CA MET A 77 -9.24 -5.21 24.50
C MET A 77 -9.47 -3.70 24.61
N ASN A 78 -8.45 -2.87 24.30
CA ASN A 78 -8.47 -1.41 24.55
C ASN A 78 -8.02 -0.59 23.34
N GLN A 79 -8.35 -1.04 22.12
CA GLN A 79 -7.82 -0.51 20.86
C GLN A 79 -7.79 1.02 20.77
N ARG A 80 -8.91 1.70 21.07
CA ARG A 80 -8.97 3.17 21.01
C ARG A 80 -7.94 3.84 21.91
N VAL A 81 -7.83 3.40 23.16
CA VAL A 81 -6.90 3.97 24.14
C VAL A 81 -5.46 3.63 23.74
N MET A 82 -5.21 2.36 23.41
CA MET A 82 -3.87 1.87 23.09
C MET A 82 -3.31 2.46 21.80
N TYR A 83 -4.12 2.62 20.76
CA TYR A 83 -3.68 3.26 19.52
C TYR A 83 -3.43 4.75 19.69
N ASN A 84 -4.24 5.45 20.49
CA ASN A 84 -3.98 6.85 20.83
C ASN A 84 -2.66 7.01 21.59
N ILE A 85 -2.39 6.14 22.56
CA ILE A 85 -1.11 6.11 23.29
C ILE A 85 0.03 5.84 22.32
N LEU A 86 -0.07 4.80 21.48
CA LEU A 86 0.96 4.44 20.50
C LEU A 86 1.31 5.63 19.59
N PHE A 87 0.30 6.21 18.93
CA PHE A 87 0.55 7.33 18.01
C PHE A 87 1.12 8.56 18.70
N ARG A 88 0.67 8.84 19.92
CA ARG A 88 1.23 9.92 20.73
C ARG A 88 2.70 9.66 21.07
N SER A 89 3.03 8.48 21.59
CA SER A 89 4.41 8.11 21.96
C SER A 89 5.34 8.12 20.75
N VAL A 90 4.89 7.62 19.60
CA VAL A 90 5.65 7.67 18.34
C VAL A 90 5.89 9.11 17.90
N SER A 91 4.85 9.94 17.91
CA SER A 91 4.95 11.35 17.55
C SER A 91 5.92 12.10 18.45
N GLU A 92 5.79 11.97 19.77
CA GLU A 92 6.67 12.61 20.75
C GLU A 92 8.12 12.18 20.55
N THR A 93 8.37 10.88 20.36
CA THR A 93 9.71 10.33 20.11
C THR A 93 10.35 10.92 18.84
N LEU A 94 9.60 10.94 17.73
CA LEU A 94 10.11 11.48 16.46
C LEU A 94 10.40 12.98 16.56
N VAL A 95 9.52 13.75 17.20
CA VAL A 95 9.70 15.19 17.39
C VAL A 95 10.90 15.50 18.27
N GLU A 96 11.05 14.79 19.40
CA GLU A 96 12.17 14.98 20.32
C GLU A 96 13.51 14.68 19.64
N LEU A 97 13.61 13.54 18.96
CA LEU A 97 14.83 13.15 18.24
C LEU A 97 15.16 14.13 17.11
N SER A 98 14.15 14.54 16.35
CA SER A 98 14.33 15.43 15.19
C SER A 98 14.78 16.83 15.60
N ASN A 99 14.22 17.37 16.69
CA ASN A 99 14.56 18.71 17.18
C ASN A 99 15.94 18.79 17.83
N ASN A 100 16.53 17.66 18.24
CA ASN A 100 17.82 17.65 18.90
C ASN A 100 18.96 18.00 17.92
N PRO A 101 19.71 19.12 18.12
CA PRO A 101 20.79 19.54 17.22
C PRO A 101 21.99 18.60 17.17
N LYS A 102 22.15 17.71 18.16
CA LYS A 102 23.18 16.65 18.13
C LYS A 102 22.82 15.49 17.19
N HIS A 103 21.55 15.42 16.78
CA HIS A 103 21.04 14.43 15.85
C HIS A 103 20.64 15.13 14.55
N LEU A 104 19.35 15.33 14.29
CA LEU A 104 18.87 15.92 13.04
C LEU A 104 18.82 17.46 13.09
N GLY A 105 18.46 18.04 14.25
CA GLY A 105 18.36 19.49 14.43
C GLY A 105 17.35 20.18 13.51
N ALA A 106 16.29 19.49 13.09
CA ALA A 106 15.31 20.00 12.14
C ALA A 106 13.87 19.76 12.59
N ARG A 107 12.97 20.66 12.18
CA ARG A 107 11.53 20.44 12.31
C ARG A 107 11.07 19.46 11.23
N THR A 108 10.56 18.32 11.66
CA THR A 108 10.07 17.26 10.75
C THR A 108 8.55 17.22 10.68
N GLY A 109 8.05 16.69 9.56
CA GLY A 109 6.68 16.21 9.41
C GLY A 109 6.71 14.70 9.14
N PHE A 110 5.67 13.99 9.55
CA PHE A 110 5.56 12.54 9.33
C PHE A 110 4.11 12.13 9.15
N ILE A 111 3.92 10.99 8.47
CA ILE A 111 2.64 10.31 8.32
C ILE A 111 2.75 8.99 9.08
N GLY A 112 1.74 8.70 9.92
CA GLY A 112 1.64 7.45 10.66
C GLY A 112 0.67 6.48 9.99
N ILE A 113 1.08 5.23 9.83
CA ILE A 113 0.24 4.14 9.32
C ILE A 113 0.21 3.02 10.37
N LEU A 114 -1.00 2.63 10.79
CA LEU A 114 -1.18 1.54 11.74
C LEU A 114 -1.33 0.21 11.00
N HIS A 115 -0.46 -0.74 11.34
CA HIS A 115 -0.62 -2.15 10.98
C HIS A 115 -1.09 -2.92 12.22
N THR A 116 -2.30 -3.47 12.19
CA THR A 116 -2.88 -4.24 13.30
C THR A 116 -2.63 -5.75 13.19
N TRP A 117 -2.05 -6.20 12.08
CA TRP A 117 -1.78 -7.60 11.79
C TRP A 117 -0.39 -7.73 11.17
N GLY A 118 0.33 -8.79 11.56
CA GLY A 118 1.57 -9.19 10.91
C GLY A 118 1.31 -9.78 9.51
N GLN A 119 2.38 -10.06 8.77
CA GLN A 119 2.27 -10.71 7.45
C GLN A 119 1.69 -12.14 7.51
N ASN A 120 1.72 -12.76 8.69
CA ASN A 120 1.14 -14.06 8.93
C ASN A 120 -0.35 -13.91 9.24
N LEU A 121 -1.20 -14.00 8.21
CA LEU A 121 -2.58 -14.47 8.37
C LEU A 121 -2.53 -15.96 8.71
N MET A 122 -2.18 -16.28 9.95
CA MET A 122 -2.49 -17.58 10.53
C MET A 122 -3.71 -17.37 11.41
N ASP A 123 -4.87 -17.75 10.88
CA ASP A 123 -5.99 -18.19 11.71
C ASP A 123 -5.71 -19.64 12.15
#